data_AF-A0A4Y1Z7A7-F1
#
_entry.id   AF-A0A4Y1Z7A7-F1
#
_cell.length_a   1.000
_cell.length_b   1.000
_cell.length_c   1.000
_cell.angle_alpha   90.00
_cell.angle_beta   90.00
_cell.angle_gamma   90.00
#
_symmetry.space_group_name_H-M   'P 1'
#
loop_
_entity.id
_entity.type
_entity.pdbx_description
1 polymer ?
#
loop_
_entity_poly.entity_id
_entity_poly.type
_entity_poly.pdbx_seq_one_letter_code
_entity_poly.pdbx_strand_id
1 'polypeptide(L)'
;MKVMRAVTLGSLIVIVASAGFVFANNLLVMHPKKVYGHTQKRQNHQKSSVEQLKSTSNESLSMTPSDMGLTPEQYAEKYPSKDLSSEESKKGLDVIQNPNPFGDEYKNRGIVDDSDIQRYILRMVRDKNEISYKRIDWLLSAIMLDKMDLKHKNVYNKVLKRWKANDFSQLQIDQRTIENLQIY
;
A
#
# COMPACT_ATOMS: atom_id res chain seq x y z
N MET A 1 0.36 64.50 -2.20
CA MET A 1 1.19 63.98 -3.32
C MET A 1 1.77 62.64 -2.91
N LYS A 2 1.32 61.53 -3.51
CA LYS A 2 1.73 60.17 -3.12
C LYS A 2 2.29 59.50 -4.37
N VAL A 3 3.59 59.21 -4.36
CA VAL A 3 4.36 58.76 -5.52
C VAL A 3 4.16 57.25 -5.70
N MET A 4 3.57 56.85 -6.84
CA MET A 4 3.53 55.45 -7.29
C MET A 4 4.93 55.05 -7.80
N ARG A 5 5.44 53.91 -7.34
CA ARG A 5 6.58 53.23 -7.96
C ARG A 5 6.09 51.96 -8.63
N ALA A 6 6.20 51.92 -9.95
CA ALA A 6 5.98 50.74 -10.76
C ALA A 6 7.16 49.78 -10.61
N VAL A 7 6.88 48.51 -10.34
CA VAL A 7 7.87 47.43 -10.33
C VAL A 7 7.65 46.59 -11.58
N THR A 8 8.56 46.70 -12.52
CA THR A 8 8.64 45.87 -13.73
C THR A 8 9.35 44.57 -13.39
N LEU A 9 8.60 43.47 -13.34
CA LEU A 9 9.16 42.11 -13.27
C LEU A 9 9.44 41.62 -14.69
N GLY A 10 10.71 41.66 -15.07
CA GLY A 10 11.20 41.07 -16.31
C GLY A 10 11.12 39.55 -16.26
N SER A 11 10.42 38.96 -17.23
CA SER A 11 10.36 37.52 -17.45
C SER A 11 11.74 36.98 -17.83
N LEU A 12 12.32 36.16 -16.97
CA LEU A 12 13.50 35.35 -17.28
C LEU A 12 13.03 34.07 -17.97
N ILE A 13 13.15 34.01 -19.29
CA ILE A 13 12.92 32.78 -20.08
C ILE A 13 14.18 31.92 -19.98
N VAL A 14 14.11 30.83 -19.21
CA VAL A 14 15.16 29.80 -19.21
C VAL A 14 14.83 28.79 -20.31
N ILE A 15 15.53 28.90 -21.44
CA ILE A 15 15.51 27.87 -22.49
C ILE A 15 16.49 26.78 -22.06
N VAL A 16 15.98 25.65 -21.56
CA VAL A 16 16.79 24.45 -21.34
C VAL A 16 16.91 23.74 -22.68
N ALA A 17 18.10 23.84 -23.28
CA ALA A 17 18.48 23.07 -24.46
C ALA A 17 18.50 21.57 -24.10
N SER A 18 17.66 20.81 -24.81
CA SER A 18 17.58 19.36 -24.76
C SER A 18 18.83 18.75 -25.38
N ALA A 19 19.72 18.20 -24.55
CA ALA A 19 20.77 17.29 -25.00
C ALA A 19 20.12 15.97 -25.41
N GLY A 20 20.11 15.70 -26.72
CA GLY A 20 19.66 14.44 -27.31
C GLY A 20 20.51 13.28 -26.81
N PHE A 21 19.90 12.41 -26.01
CA PHE A 21 20.49 11.13 -25.63
C PHE A 21 20.16 10.12 -26.72
N VAL A 22 21.10 9.91 -27.65
CA VAL A 22 21.03 8.84 -28.64
C VAL A 22 21.41 7.53 -27.94
N PHE A 23 20.41 6.74 -27.54
CA PHE A 23 20.65 5.35 -27.16
C PHE A 23 20.98 4.55 -28.42
N ALA A 24 22.26 4.24 -28.60
CA ALA A 24 22.70 3.25 -29.57
C ALA A 24 22.20 1.87 -29.12
N ASN A 25 21.31 1.28 -29.92
CA ASN A 25 20.94 -0.13 -29.84
C ASN A 25 22.18 -1.00 -30.09
N ASN A 26 22.78 -1.52 -29.03
CA ASN A 26 23.78 -2.56 -29.14
C ASN A 26 23.06 -3.92 -29.17
N LEU A 27 22.66 -4.32 -30.38
CA LEU A 27 22.06 -5.62 -30.67
C LEU A 27 23.15 -6.70 -30.62
N LEU A 28 23.51 -7.17 -29.42
CA LEU A 28 24.40 -8.32 -29.27
C LEU A 28 23.61 -9.59 -29.57
N VAL A 29 23.68 -10.05 -30.81
CA VAL A 29 23.23 -11.38 -31.24
C VAL A 29 24.10 -12.43 -30.54
N MET A 30 23.62 -12.98 -29.43
CA MET A 30 24.20 -14.18 -28.84
C MET A 30 23.64 -15.41 -29.54
N HIS A 31 24.52 -16.12 -30.23
CA HIS A 31 24.27 -17.44 -30.79
C HIS A 31 24.01 -18.48 -29.68
N PRO A 32 23.09 -19.42 -29.88
CA PRO A 32 22.87 -20.53 -28.95
C PRO A 32 24.02 -21.54 -29.05
N LYS A 33 24.85 -21.63 -28.01
CA LYS A 33 25.73 -22.79 -27.82
C LYS A 33 24.86 -23.99 -27.40
N LYS A 34 24.70 -24.93 -28.32
CA LYS A 34 24.20 -26.28 -28.03
C LYS A 34 25.16 -26.95 -27.05
N VAL A 35 24.76 -27.08 -25.78
CA VAL A 35 25.43 -27.95 -24.82
C VAL A 35 24.62 -29.24 -24.74
N TYR A 36 25.19 -30.29 -25.32
CA TYR A 36 24.73 -31.66 -25.20
C TYR A 36 25.13 -32.23 -23.83
N GLY A 37 24.17 -32.89 -23.17
CA GLY A 37 24.39 -34.07 -22.35
C GLY A 37 25.07 -33.90 -20.99
N HIS A 38 24.30 -34.01 -19.91
CA HIS A 38 24.43 -35.19 -19.04
C HIS A 38 23.24 -35.33 -18.09
N THR A 39 22.63 -36.50 -18.20
CA THR A 39 21.67 -37.10 -17.29
C THR A 39 22.28 -37.25 -15.88
N GLN A 40 21.61 -36.73 -14.85
CA GLN A 40 21.57 -37.40 -13.54
C GLN A 40 20.18 -37.27 -12.91
N LYS A 41 19.46 -38.40 -12.95
CA LYS A 41 18.42 -38.75 -12.00
C LYS A 41 18.99 -38.61 -10.58
N ARG A 42 18.47 -37.67 -9.81
CA ARG A 42 18.31 -37.81 -8.36
C ARG A 42 16.82 -37.73 -8.03
N GLN A 43 16.15 -38.86 -8.21
CA GLN A 43 15.01 -39.20 -7.38
C GLN A 43 15.58 -39.68 -6.05
N ASN A 44 15.37 -38.94 -4.97
CA ASN A 44 15.07 -39.53 -3.67
C ASN A 44 14.75 -38.47 -2.61
N HIS A 45 13.53 -38.59 -2.08
CA HIS A 45 13.21 -38.44 -0.66
C HIS A 45 13.40 -37.04 -0.04
N GLN A 46 12.44 -36.17 -0.34
CA GLN A 46 11.92 -35.22 0.65
C GLN A 46 10.38 -35.19 0.57
N LYS A 47 9.78 -36.37 0.79
CA LYS A 47 8.44 -36.46 1.38
C LYS A 47 8.65 -36.50 2.90
N SER A 48 7.74 -35.84 3.61
CA SER A 48 7.58 -35.85 5.06
C SER A 48 8.41 -34.79 5.81
N SER A 49 7.68 -33.79 6.32
CA SER A 49 7.90 -33.08 7.60
C SER A 49 7.76 -31.55 7.51
N VAL A 50 6.73 -30.99 6.87
CA VAL A 50 6.16 -29.69 7.30
C VAL A 50 4.65 -29.64 7.03
N GLU A 51 3.94 -30.70 7.42
CA GLU A 51 2.47 -30.73 7.54
C GLU A 51 2.05 -30.74 9.03
N GLN A 52 2.87 -30.16 9.91
CA GLN A 52 2.63 -30.10 11.37
C GLN A 52 2.67 -28.68 11.94
N LEU A 53 2.17 -27.68 11.19
CA LEU A 53 1.89 -26.34 11.75
C LEU A 53 0.49 -25.86 11.34
N LYS A 54 -0.49 -26.78 11.34
CA LYS A 54 -1.92 -26.49 11.22
C LYS A 54 -2.66 -27.01 12.46
N SER A 55 -2.37 -26.45 13.63
CA SER A 55 -3.28 -26.49 14.81
C SER A 55 -2.60 -25.91 16.05
N THR A 56 -2.08 -24.69 15.98
CA THR A 56 -2.27 -23.80 17.13
C THR A 56 -3.43 -22.91 16.74
N SER A 57 -4.61 -23.55 16.68
CA SER A 57 -5.84 -22.87 16.98
C SER A 57 -5.58 -22.05 18.23
N ASN A 58 -5.83 -20.75 18.12
CA ASN A 58 -5.99 -19.90 19.27
C ASN A 58 -7.17 -20.46 20.06
N GLU A 59 -6.95 -21.53 20.85
CA GLU A 59 -7.66 -21.74 22.10
C GLU A 59 -7.29 -20.53 22.94
N SER A 60 -7.98 -19.43 22.64
CA SER A 60 -8.27 -18.42 23.62
C SER A 60 -8.93 -19.20 24.74
N LEU A 61 -8.13 -19.60 25.74
CA LEU A 61 -8.60 -20.10 27.03
C LEU A 61 -9.55 -19.02 27.54
N SER A 62 -10.82 -19.11 27.16
CA SER A 62 -11.87 -18.28 27.71
C SER A 62 -12.08 -18.85 29.10
N MET A 63 -11.23 -18.44 30.04
CA MET A 63 -11.50 -18.65 31.45
C MET A 63 -12.89 -18.07 31.68
N THR A 64 -13.81 -18.96 32.01
CA THR A 64 -15.16 -18.52 32.31
C THR A 64 -15.12 -17.78 33.63
N PRO A 65 -15.97 -16.78 33.88
CA PRO A 65 -16.03 -16.08 35.16
C PRO A 65 -16.13 -17.04 36.37
N SER A 66 -16.74 -18.21 36.16
CA SER A 66 -16.86 -19.30 37.14
C SER A 66 -15.52 -19.90 37.57
N ASP A 67 -14.52 -19.95 36.68
CA ASP A 67 -13.19 -20.50 36.98
C ASP A 67 -12.35 -19.56 37.86
N MET A 68 -12.71 -18.28 37.94
CA MET A 68 -12.04 -17.28 38.79
C MET A 68 -12.74 -17.04 40.14
N GLY A 69 -13.83 -17.77 40.43
CA GLY A 69 -14.61 -17.57 41.66
C GLY A 69 -15.24 -16.18 41.77
N LEU A 70 -15.40 -15.47 40.64
CA LEU A 70 -16.03 -14.15 40.59
C LEU A 70 -17.50 -14.31 40.26
N THR A 71 -18.37 -13.61 40.98
CA THR A 71 -19.78 -13.51 40.56
C THR A 71 -19.87 -12.67 39.28
N PRO A 72 -20.90 -12.88 38.44
CA PRO A 72 -21.14 -12.06 37.27
C PRO A 72 -21.11 -10.54 37.56
N GLU A 73 -21.62 -10.11 38.73
CA GLU A 73 -21.55 -8.71 39.15
C GLU A 73 -20.11 -8.23 39.38
N GLN A 74 -19.26 -9.01 40.07
CA GLN A 74 -17.86 -8.64 40.33
C GLN A 74 -17.02 -8.60 39.06
N TYR A 75 -17.35 -9.45 38.08
CA TYR A 75 -16.67 -9.45 36.79
C TYR A 75 -17.03 -8.20 35.98
N ALA A 76 -18.31 -7.79 35.96
CA ALA A 76 -18.77 -6.59 35.28
C ALA A 76 -18.21 -5.29 35.90
N GLU A 77 -18.02 -5.26 37.22
CA GLU A 77 -17.40 -4.12 37.93
C GLU A 77 -15.90 -4.01 37.63
N LYS A 78 -15.18 -5.13 37.59
CA LYS A 78 -13.74 -5.17 37.35
C LYS A 78 -13.36 -4.95 35.89
N TYR A 79 -14.21 -5.40 34.97
CA TYR A 79 -14.07 -5.21 33.53
C TYR A 79 -15.31 -4.49 33.03
N PRO A 80 -15.41 -3.16 33.23
CA PRO A 80 -16.50 -2.40 32.62
C PRO A 80 -16.44 -2.70 31.13
N SER A 81 -17.44 -3.42 30.64
CA SER A 81 -17.63 -3.68 29.22
C SER A 81 -17.59 -2.31 28.57
N LYS A 82 -16.50 -2.05 27.86
CA LYS A 82 -16.30 -0.79 27.15
C LYS A 82 -17.38 -0.80 26.09
N ASP A 83 -18.53 -0.22 26.42
CA ASP A 83 -19.65 -0.01 25.51
C ASP A 83 -19.10 0.86 24.39
N LEU A 84 -18.57 0.19 23.37
CA LEU A 84 -18.27 0.79 22.09
C LEU A 84 -19.60 1.38 21.65
N SER A 85 -19.67 2.72 21.65
CA SER A 85 -20.89 3.41 21.30
C SER A 85 -21.41 2.85 19.97
N SER A 86 -22.72 2.85 19.78
CA SER A 86 -23.37 2.26 18.59
C SER A 86 -22.82 2.79 17.25
N GLU A 87 -22.10 3.92 17.25
CA GLU A 87 -21.37 4.45 16.10
C GLU A 87 -20.02 3.76 15.85
N GLU A 88 -19.24 3.41 16.88
CA GLU A 88 -17.94 2.72 16.73
C GLU A 88 -18.13 1.28 16.25
N SER A 89 -19.23 0.64 16.67
CA SER A 89 -19.60 -0.71 16.21
C SER A 89 -19.81 -0.80 14.69
N LYS A 90 -20.17 0.32 14.04
CA LYS A 90 -20.35 0.38 12.57
C LYS A 90 -19.05 0.55 11.80
N LYS A 91 -17.99 1.09 12.43
CA LYS A 91 -16.73 1.42 11.75
C LYS A 91 -15.83 0.19 11.50
N GLY A 92 -16.10 -0.95 12.14
CA GLY A 92 -15.31 -2.17 11.99
C GLY A 92 -13.91 -2.06 12.64
N LEU A 93 -13.37 -3.20 13.09
CA LEU A 93 -12.16 -3.23 13.93
C LEU A 93 -10.92 -2.58 13.26
N ASP A 94 -10.80 -2.71 11.93
CA ASP A 94 -9.64 -2.18 11.19
C ASP A 94 -9.59 -0.64 11.18
N VAL A 95 -10.73 0.03 11.18
CA VAL A 95 -10.77 1.51 11.19
C VAL A 95 -10.26 2.07 12.50
N ILE A 96 -10.51 1.36 13.62
CA ILE A 96 -10.05 1.77 14.95
C ILE A 96 -8.54 1.53 15.07
N GLN A 97 -8.04 0.38 14.61
CA GLN A 97 -6.63 0.02 14.76
C GLN A 97 -5.72 0.70 13.73
N ASN A 98 -6.21 0.88 12.51
CA ASN A 98 -5.45 1.42 11.37
C ASN A 98 -6.29 2.46 10.62
N PRO A 99 -6.58 3.62 11.25
CA PRO A 99 -7.44 4.64 10.69
C PRO A 99 -6.90 5.14 9.35
N ASN A 100 -7.82 5.43 8.44
CA ASN A 100 -7.50 5.92 7.11
C ASN A 100 -6.76 7.28 7.21
N PRO A 101 -5.50 7.35 6.76
CA PRO A 101 -4.69 8.56 6.88
C PRO A 101 -5.06 9.67 5.87
N PHE A 102 -6.07 9.45 5.01
CA PHE A 102 -6.59 10.42 4.05
C PHE A 102 -7.82 11.20 4.56
N GLY A 103 -8.30 10.90 5.77
CA GLY A 103 -9.39 11.61 6.45
C GLY A 103 -10.79 11.02 6.23
N ASP A 104 -10.90 9.86 5.58
CA ASP A 104 -12.18 9.16 5.41
C ASP A 104 -12.38 8.13 6.54
N GLU A 105 -13.13 8.52 7.55
CA GLU A 105 -13.35 7.73 8.77
C GLU A 105 -14.16 6.44 8.54
N TYR A 106 -14.83 6.29 7.40
CA TYR A 106 -15.65 5.10 7.10
C TYR A 106 -14.97 4.17 6.11
N LYS A 107 -13.86 4.59 5.49
CA LYS A 107 -13.14 3.81 4.49
C LYS A 107 -12.05 2.95 5.14
N ASN A 108 -12.35 1.68 5.29
CA ASN A 108 -11.44 0.62 5.72
C ASN A 108 -10.55 0.14 4.54
N ARG A 109 -9.31 -0.30 4.82
CA ARG A 109 -8.37 -0.90 3.84
C ARG A 109 -8.97 -2.04 3.02
N GLY A 110 -9.87 -2.81 3.62
CA GLY A 110 -10.53 -3.96 3.00
C GLY A 110 -11.70 -3.63 2.07
N ILE A 111 -12.09 -2.35 1.94
CA ILE A 111 -13.18 -1.91 1.03
C ILE A 111 -12.70 -0.85 0.04
N VAL A 112 -11.39 -0.71 -0.12
CA VAL A 112 -10.76 0.22 -1.06
C VAL A 112 -10.80 -0.41 -2.46
N ASP A 113 -11.36 0.30 -3.43
CA ASP A 113 -11.37 -0.10 -4.84
C ASP A 113 -10.28 0.63 -5.66
N ASP A 114 -10.19 0.34 -6.97
CA ASP A 114 -9.25 1.02 -7.86
C ASP A 114 -9.46 2.54 -7.87
N SER A 115 -10.70 3.04 -7.79
CA SER A 115 -11.00 4.47 -7.82
C SER A 115 -10.46 5.19 -6.59
N ASP A 116 -10.64 4.59 -5.41
CA ASP A 116 -10.10 5.11 -4.15
C ASP A 116 -8.58 5.18 -4.18
N ILE A 117 -7.90 4.11 -4.61
CA ILE A 117 -6.43 4.06 -4.69
C ILE A 117 -5.91 5.11 -5.67
N GLN A 118 -6.49 5.20 -6.87
CA GLN A 118 -6.09 6.21 -7.86
C GLN A 118 -6.25 7.61 -7.29
N ARG A 119 -7.41 7.92 -6.69
CA ARG A 119 -7.67 9.23 -6.06
C ARG A 119 -6.65 9.56 -4.98
N TYR A 120 -6.32 8.60 -4.12
CA TYR A 120 -5.34 8.80 -3.06
C TYR A 120 -3.92 9.00 -3.61
N ILE A 121 -3.50 8.22 -4.59
CA ILE A 121 -2.18 8.39 -5.23
C ILE A 121 -2.09 9.74 -5.93
N LEU A 122 -3.10 10.13 -6.71
CA LEU A 122 -3.12 11.43 -7.40
C LEU A 122 -3.14 12.61 -6.44
N ARG A 123 -3.85 12.50 -5.30
CA ARG A 123 -3.81 13.50 -4.23
C ARG A 123 -2.39 13.66 -3.69
N MET A 124 -1.69 12.55 -3.44
CA MET A 124 -0.30 12.57 -2.96
C MET A 124 0.68 13.12 -4.01
N VAL A 125 0.46 12.87 -5.31
CA VAL A 125 1.28 13.50 -6.35
C VAL A 125 1.11 15.02 -6.36
N ARG A 126 -0.15 15.48 -6.23
CA ARG A 126 -0.50 16.91 -6.32
C ARG A 126 0.11 17.72 -5.19
N ASP A 127 0.13 17.19 -3.98
CA ASP A 127 0.76 17.82 -2.82
C ASP A 127 1.81 16.88 -2.22
N LYS A 128 3.09 17.22 -2.42
CA LYS A 128 4.21 16.41 -1.94
C LYS A 128 4.22 16.24 -0.41
N ASN A 129 3.61 17.15 0.34
CA ASN A 129 3.50 17.02 1.80
C ASN A 129 2.56 15.89 2.21
N GLU A 130 1.66 15.49 1.31
CA GLU A 130 0.74 14.37 1.50
C GLU A 130 1.44 13.01 1.29
N ILE A 131 2.65 12.97 0.69
CA ILE A 131 3.47 11.77 0.53
C ILE A 131 4.18 11.46 1.85
N SER A 132 3.59 10.57 2.64
CA SER A 132 4.17 10.10 3.91
C SER A 132 4.27 8.59 3.97
N TYR A 133 5.25 8.06 4.71
CA TYR A 133 5.41 6.62 4.93
C TYR A 133 4.13 5.97 5.46
N LYS A 134 3.44 6.61 6.41
CA LYS A 134 2.18 6.10 6.97
C LYS A 134 1.11 5.89 5.89
N ARG A 135 0.98 6.81 4.93
CA ARG A 135 0.00 6.71 3.85
C ARG A 135 0.38 5.69 2.80
N ILE A 136 1.66 5.64 2.45
CA ILE A 136 2.20 4.63 1.54
C ILE A 136 1.99 3.23 2.12
N ASP A 137 2.32 3.01 3.39
CA ASP A 137 2.15 1.73 4.08
C ASP A 137 0.68 1.33 4.21
N TRP A 138 -0.20 2.30 4.48
CA TRP A 138 -1.64 2.05 4.54
C TRP A 138 -2.18 1.59 3.18
N LEU A 139 -1.81 2.25 2.08
CA LEU A 139 -2.22 1.86 0.72
C LEU A 139 -1.62 0.51 0.31
N LEU A 140 -0.34 0.27 0.59
CA LEU A 140 0.29 -1.04 0.33
C LEU A 140 -0.44 -2.15 1.08
N SER A 141 -0.85 -1.89 2.33
CA SER A 141 -1.65 -2.85 3.11
C SER A 141 -3.03 -3.09 2.49
N ALA A 142 -3.73 -2.04 2.05
CA ALA A 142 -5.01 -2.17 1.34
C ALA A 142 -4.88 -3.00 0.06
N ILE A 143 -3.84 -2.73 -0.73
CA ILE A 143 -3.54 -3.47 -1.97
C ILE A 143 -3.17 -4.94 -1.68
N MET A 144 -2.49 -5.22 -0.58
CA MET A 144 -2.15 -6.59 -0.19
C MET A 144 -3.39 -7.40 0.24
N LEU A 145 -4.36 -6.76 0.90
CA LEU A 145 -5.62 -7.40 1.28
C LEU A 145 -6.47 -7.78 0.06
N ASP A 146 -6.50 -6.91 -0.96
CA ASP A 146 -7.08 -7.18 -2.28
C ASP A 146 -8.49 -7.79 -2.27
N LYS A 147 -9.34 -7.34 -1.33
CA LYS A 147 -10.70 -7.89 -1.17
C LYS A 147 -11.66 -7.47 -2.28
N MET A 148 -11.30 -6.44 -3.05
CA MET A 148 -12.13 -5.83 -4.09
C MET A 148 -11.69 -6.22 -5.50
N ASP A 149 -10.77 -7.19 -5.64
CA ASP A 149 -10.21 -7.63 -6.93
C ASP A 149 -9.64 -6.47 -7.76
N LEU A 150 -8.59 -5.83 -7.23
CA LEU A 150 -8.02 -4.61 -7.79
C LEU A 150 -7.39 -4.89 -9.16
N LYS A 151 -7.99 -4.31 -10.22
CA LYS A 151 -7.57 -4.54 -11.61
C LYS A 151 -6.12 -4.14 -11.86
N HIS A 152 -5.68 -3.06 -11.22
CA HIS A 152 -4.37 -2.45 -11.46
C HIS A 152 -3.38 -2.64 -10.31
N LYS A 153 -3.59 -3.67 -9.46
CA LYS A 153 -2.77 -4.01 -8.29
C LYS A 153 -1.26 -3.92 -8.51
N ASN A 154 -0.77 -4.44 -9.64
CA ASN A 154 0.66 -4.47 -9.95
C ASN A 154 1.23 -3.08 -10.21
N VAL A 155 0.46 -2.20 -10.86
CA VAL A 155 0.84 -0.82 -11.14
C VAL A 155 0.97 -0.05 -9.82
N TYR A 156 -0.04 -0.14 -8.96
CA TYR A 156 -0.03 0.53 -7.65
C TYR A 156 1.13 0.07 -6.78
N ASN A 157 1.35 -1.25 -6.68
CA ASN A 157 2.47 -1.81 -5.91
C ASN A 157 3.82 -1.28 -6.39
N LYS A 158 4.02 -1.21 -7.72
CA LYS A 158 5.28 -0.73 -8.30
C LYS A 158 5.54 0.72 -7.93
N VAL A 159 4.54 1.59 -8.09
CA VAL A 159 4.63 3.02 -7.76
C VAL A 159 4.91 3.21 -6.26
N LEU A 160 4.08 2.60 -5.40
CA LEU A 160 4.16 2.79 -3.96
C LEU A 160 5.42 2.18 -3.33
N LYS A 161 5.94 1.05 -3.83
CA LYS A 161 7.21 0.48 -3.33
C LYS A 161 8.40 1.37 -3.65
N ARG A 162 8.41 2.01 -4.83
CA ARG A 162 9.46 2.95 -5.20
C ARG A 162 9.41 4.21 -4.32
N TRP A 163 8.21 4.76 -4.11
CA TRP A 163 8.01 5.89 -3.19
C TRP A 163 8.38 5.53 -1.74
N LYS A 164 8.11 4.29 -1.30
CA LYS A 164 8.55 3.77 0.00
C LYS A 164 10.08 3.69 0.11
N ALA A 165 10.78 3.48 -1.00
CA ALA A 165 12.24 3.55 -1.06
C ALA A 165 12.78 4.99 -1.17
N ASN A 166 11.92 5.99 -0.96
CA ASN A 166 12.23 7.42 -1.10
C ASN A 166 12.67 7.83 -2.52
N ASP A 167 12.30 7.04 -3.53
CA ASP A 167 12.57 7.36 -4.93
C ASP A 167 11.35 8.03 -5.57
N PHE A 168 11.47 9.33 -5.79
CA PHE A 168 10.46 10.18 -6.45
C PHE A 168 10.92 10.69 -7.82
N SER A 169 11.99 10.11 -8.39
CA SER A 169 12.56 10.53 -9.67
C SER A 169 11.55 10.45 -10.84
N GLN A 170 10.55 9.58 -10.70
CA GLN A 170 9.53 9.31 -11.73
C GLN A 170 8.14 9.86 -11.39
N LEU A 171 8.02 10.82 -10.45
CA LEU A 171 6.71 11.27 -9.94
C LEU A 171 5.72 11.70 -11.04
N GLN A 172 6.18 12.43 -12.06
CA GLN A 172 5.34 12.86 -13.20
C GLN A 172 4.96 11.71 -14.15
N ILE A 173 5.83 10.69 -14.27
CA ILE A 173 5.54 9.49 -15.06
C ILE A 173 4.51 8.65 -14.31
N ASP A 174 4.67 8.54 -12.99
CA ASP A 174 3.75 7.82 -12.11
C ASP A 174 2.36 8.45 -12.15
N GLN A 175 2.27 9.78 -12.09
CA GLN A 175 1.02 10.51 -12.24
C GLN A 175 0.29 10.11 -13.53
N ARG A 176 0.95 10.26 -14.68
CA ARG A 176 0.38 9.93 -16.00
C ARG A 176 0.02 8.45 -16.10
N THR A 177 0.82 7.58 -15.50
CA THR A 177 0.54 6.14 -15.46
C THR A 177 -0.78 5.88 -14.74
N ILE A 178 -0.99 6.52 -13.59
CA ILE A 178 -2.22 6.39 -12.79
C ILE A 178 -3.43 7.04 -13.47
N GLU A 179 -3.26 8.21 -14.09
CA GLU A 179 -4.32 8.91 -14.85
C GLU A 179 -4.82 8.10 -16.06
N ASN A 180 -3.95 7.30 -16.67
CA ASN A 180 -4.27 6.49 -17.85
C ASN A 180 -4.84 5.10 -17.51
N LEU A 181 -5.01 4.76 -16.23
CA LEU A 181 -5.67 3.51 -15.85
C LEU A 181 -7.17 3.63 -16.12
N GLN A 182 -7.59 3.19 -17.30
CA GLN A 182 -9.01 3.14 -17.63
C GLN A 182 -9.74 2.18 -16.68
N ILE A 183 -10.84 2.66 -16.13
CA ILE A 183 -11.82 1.82 -15.44
C ILE A 183 -12.69 1.21 -16.54
N TYR A 184 -12.28 0.05 -17.06
CA TYR A 184 -13.14 -0.77 -17.93
C TYR A 184 -14.19 -1.52 -17.12
#